data_AF-A0A4Y6HSV2-F1
#
_entry.id   AF-A0A4Y6HSV2-F1
#
_cell.length_a   1.000
_cell.length_b   1.000
_cell.length_c   1.000
_cell.angle_alpha   90.00
_cell.angle_beta   90.00
_cell.angle_gamma   90.00
#
_symmetry.space_group_name_H-M   'P 1'
#
loop_
_entity.id
_entity.type
_entity.pdbx_description
1 polymer ?
#
loop_
_entity_poly.entity_id
_entity_poly.type
_entity_poly.pdbx_seq_one_letter_code
_entity_poly.pdbx_strand_id
1 'polypeptide(L)'
;MNTSTSSSTGCIQYFGQIQHIHGMENIQKWVPNTDGAPKTLTLKNPLKNLTSISLSINGVMCTASTSQPVNCNINGDSNDGELIFKINGGKITVIVPFKNASFFSNNKCEIEIGDYDVNTHKLNIKINGANFVITQNSVTETIACKRGN
;
A
#
# COMPACT_ATOMS: atom_id res chain seq x y z
N MET A 1 27.88 -16.43 -32.30
CA MET A 1 26.58 -15.72 -32.24
C MET A 1 26.46 -15.08 -30.87
N ASN A 2 26.24 -13.77 -30.82
CA ASN A 2 26.24 -12.94 -29.60
C ASN A 2 25.24 -13.43 -28.57
N THR A 3 25.71 -13.71 -27.35
CA THR A 3 24.87 -13.82 -26.16
C THR A 3 24.52 -12.40 -25.69
N SER A 4 23.35 -11.92 -26.09
CA SER A 4 22.74 -10.71 -25.53
C SER A 4 22.27 -11.02 -24.10
N THR A 5 23.16 -10.92 -23.12
CA THR A 5 22.78 -10.86 -21.70
C THR A 5 22.06 -9.53 -21.49
N SER A 6 20.74 -9.55 -21.68
CA SER A 6 19.88 -8.45 -21.25
C SER A 6 19.98 -8.39 -19.73
N SER A 7 20.79 -7.47 -19.22
CA SER A 7 20.92 -7.17 -17.80
C SER A 7 19.55 -6.70 -17.32
N SER A 8 18.79 -7.60 -16.70
CA SER A 8 17.57 -7.21 -16.02
C SER A 8 17.98 -6.24 -14.92
N THR A 9 17.64 -4.96 -15.07
CA THR A 9 17.77 -3.98 -13.99
C THR A 9 16.97 -4.53 -12.82
N GLY A 10 17.63 -4.86 -11.71
CA GLY A 10 16.97 -5.46 -10.54
C GLY A 10 15.81 -4.59 -10.05
N CYS A 11 14.81 -5.24 -9.44
CA CYS A 11 13.73 -4.58 -8.74
C CYS A 11 14.22 -4.36 -7.29
N ILE A 12 14.03 -3.14 -6.79
CA ILE A 12 14.43 -2.81 -5.42
C ILE A 12 13.20 -2.97 -4.53
N GLN A 13 13.34 -3.79 -3.50
CA GLN A 13 12.32 -3.96 -2.48
C GLN A 13 12.76 -3.25 -1.19
N TYR A 14 11.91 -2.35 -0.72
CA TYR A 14 12.05 -1.70 0.57
C TYR A 14 11.01 -2.24 1.52
N PHE A 15 11.40 -2.49 2.76
CA PHE A 15 10.44 -2.74 3.83
C PHE A 15 10.19 -1.44 4.57
N GLY A 16 8.93 -1.16 4.89
CA GLY A 16 8.54 -0.02 5.69
C GLY A 16 7.83 -0.41 6.97
N GLN A 17 7.53 0.59 7.79
CA GLN A 17 6.65 0.49 8.94
C GLN A 17 5.61 1.59 8.85
N ILE A 18 4.36 1.25 9.18
CA ILE A 18 3.26 2.22 9.32
C ILE A 18 3.06 2.58 10.79
N GLN A 19 2.90 3.87 11.07
CA GLN A 19 2.63 4.39 12.41
C GLN A 19 1.56 5.47 12.35
N HIS A 20 0.71 5.54 13.38
CA HIS A 20 -0.19 6.67 13.56
C HIS A 20 0.61 7.94 13.84
N ILE A 21 0.17 9.07 13.29
CA ILE A 21 0.72 10.36 13.69
C ILE A 21 -0.02 10.82 14.95
N HIS A 22 0.68 10.78 16.09
CA HIS A 22 0.13 11.11 17.40
C HIS A 22 -0.50 12.51 17.40
N GLY A 23 -1.70 12.64 17.97
CA GLY A 23 -2.44 13.91 18.01
C GLY A 23 -3.10 14.33 16.68
N MET A 24 -2.91 13.57 15.60
CA MET A 24 -3.60 13.73 14.31
C MET A 24 -4.45 12.51 13.96
N GLU A 25 -4.88 11.76 14.98
CA GLU A 25 -5.94 10.78 14.90
C GLU A 25 -7.22 11.53 14.54
N ASN A 26 -7.43 11.74 13.25
CA ASN A 26 -8.68 12.29 12.77
C ASN A 26 -9.80 11.41 13.32
N ILE A 27 -10.76 12.03 13.99
CA ILE A 27 -11.92 11.40 14.62
C ILE A 27 -12.91 10.98 13.52
N GLN A 28 -12.42 10.34 12.47
CA GLN A 28 -13.30 9.78 11.46
C GLN A 28 -14.03 8.64 12.15
N LYS A 29 -15.33 8.87 12.39
CA LYS A 29 -16.19 7.92 13.10
C LYS A 29 -16.10 6.59 12.37
N TRP A 30 -15.51 5.60 13.01
CA TRP A 30 -15.47 4.25 12.49
C TRP A 30 -16.90 3.77 12.26
N VAL A 31 -17.18 3.28 11.06
CA VAL A 31 -18.48 2.71 10.69
C VAL A 31 -18.26 1.23 10.42
N PRO A 32 -18.95 0.34 11.15
CA PRO A 32 -18.88 -1.10 10.91
C PRO A 32 -19.15 -1.44 9.44
N ASN A 33 -18.52 -2.52 8.97
CA ASN A 33 -18.81 -3.07 7.66
C ASN A 33 -20.22 -3.68 7.64
N THR A 34 -20.81 -3.75 6.45
CA THR A 34 -22.09 -4.42 6.24
C THR A 34 -21.82 -5.84 5.76
N ASP A 35 -22.34 -6.83 6.47
CA ASP A 35 -22.17 -8.22 6.08
C ASP A 35 -22.66 -8.47 4.65
N GLY A 36 -21.84 -9.17 3.86
CA GLY A 36 -22.13 -9.51 2.47
C GLY A 36 -22.00 -8.37 1.46
N ALA A 37 -21.75 -7.13 1.89
CA ALA A 37 -21.49 -6.02 0.98
C ALA A 37 -20.07 -6.10 0.38
N PRO A 38 -19.87 -5.69 -0.88
CA PRO A 38 -18.54 -5.67 -1.48
C PRO A 38 -17.68 -4.63 -0.78
N LYS A 39 -16.46 -5.04 -0.39
CA LYS A 39 -15.45 -4.10 0.09
C LYS A 39 -14.76 -3.45 -1.09
N THR A 40 -14.40 -2.18 -0.97
CA THR A 40 -13.72 -1.45 -2.04
C THR A 40 -12.43 -0.79 -1.56
N LEU A 41 -11.38 -0.84 -2.39
CA LEU A 41 -10.15 -0.09 -2.20
C LEU A 41 -10.11 1.06 -3.21
N THR A 42 -9.80 2.26 -2.74
CA THR A 42 -9.64 3.46 -3.58
C THR A 42 -8.34 4.17 -3.25
N LEU A 43 -7.58 4.55 -4.29
CA LEU A 43 -6.36 5.35 -4.16
C LEU A 43 -6.64 6.81 -4.48
N LYS A 44 -6.61 7.68 -3.47
CA LYS A 44 -6.77 9.13 -3.63
C LYS A 44 -5.41 9.81 -3.77
N ASN A 45 -5.36 10.83 -4.62
CA ASN A 45 -4.17 11.68 -4.83
C ASN A 45 -2.88 10.87 -5.10
N PRO A 46 -2.85 9.97 -6.11
CA PRO A 46 -1.65 9.16 -6.36
C PRO A 46 -0.44 10.04 -6.69
N LEU A 47 0.72 9.73 -6.09
CA LEU A 47 1.98 10.33 -6.49
C LEU A 47 2.25 10.04 -7.97
N LYS A 48 2.86 10.98 -8.68
CA LYS A 48 3.17 10.86 -10.13
C LYS A 48 3.86 9.56 -10.51
N ASN A 49 4.71 9.02 -9.63
CA ASN A 49 5.48 7.80 -9.87
C ASN A 49 4.89 6.55 -9.22
N LEU A 50 3.81 6.68 -8.46
CA LEU A 50 3.11 5.56 -7.84
C LEU A 50 2.22 4.89 -8.89
N THR A 51 2.52 3.64 -9.19
CA THR A 51 1.84 2.83 -10.20
C THR A 51 0.61 2.14 -9.62
N SER A 52 0.72 1.60 -8.41
CA SER A 52 -0.41 0.97 -7.72
C SER A 52 -0.15 0.84 -6.22
N ILE A 53 -1.24 0.67 -5.47
CA ILE A 53 -1.22 0.19 -4.09
C ILE A 53 -2.00 -1.11 -4.04
N SER A 54 -1.43 -2.11 -3.38
CA SER A 54 -2.11 -3.36 -3.07
C SER A 54 -2.29 -3.49 -1.57
N LEU A 55 -3.50 -3.83 -1.13
CA LEU A 55 -3.79 -4.31 0.21
C LEU A 55 -3.84 -5.83 0.16
N SER A 56 -2.87 -6.48 0.81
CA SER A 56 -2.81 -7.94 0.94
C SER A 56 -3.22 -8.32 2.36
N ILE A 57 -4.29 -9.10 2.48
CA ILE A 57 -4.83 -9.56 3.77
C ILE A 57 -5.08 -11.06 3.65
N ASN A 58 -4.50 -11.87 4.55
CA ASN A 58 -4.62 -13.33 4.55
C ASN A 58 -4.32 -13.96 3.17
N GLY A 59 -3.34 -13.42 2.44
CA GLY A 59 -2.97 -13.88 1.10
C GLY A 59 -3.89 -13.44 -0.04
N VAL A 60 -4.98 -12.71 0.25
CA VAL A 60 -5.85 -12.11 -0.77
C VAL A 60 -5.37 -10.69 -1.05
N MET A 61 -5.01 -10.43 -2.31
CA MET A 61 -4.50 -9.14 -2.75
C MET A 61 -5.58 -8.33 -3.47
N CYS A 62 -5.88 -7.13 -2.98
CA CYS A 62 -6.72 -6.14 -3.66
C CYS A 62 -5.87 -4.96 -4.12
N THR A 63 -5.87 -4.63 -5.42
CA THR A 63 -4.98 -3.62 -6.00
C THR A 63 -5.74 -2.47 -6.62
N ALA A 64 -5.38 -1.24 -6.27
CA ALA A 64 -5.85 -0.01 -6.90
C ALA A 64 -4.70 0.71 -7.61
N SER A 65 -4.92 1.10 -8.87
CA SER A 65 -3.96 1.85 -9.70
C SER A 65 -4.50 3.20 -10.17
N THR A 66 -5.79 3.46 -9.93
CA THR A 66 -6.47 4.71 -10.30
C THR A 66 -7.31 5.20 -9.13
N SER A 67 -7.83 6.41 -9.24
CA SER A 67 -8.77 6.97 -8.27
C SER A 67 -10.15 6.32 -8.30
N GLN A 68 -10.37 5.32 -9.16
CA GLN A 68 -11.63 4.57 -9.20
C GLN A 68 -11.63 3.47 -8.14
N PRO A 69 -12.75 3.26 -7.42
CA PRO A 69 -12.88 2.16 -6.48
C PRO A 69 -12.74 0.80 -7.16
N VAL A 70 -12.01 -0.10 -6.53
CA VAL A 70 -11.83 -1.50 -6.96
C VAL A 70 -12.48 -2.42 -5.93
N ASN A 71 -13.27 -3.39 -6.38
CA ASN A 71 -13.87 -4.40 -5.51
C ASN A 71 -12.79 -5.36 -4.95
N CYS A 72 -12.83 -5.58 -3.65
CA CYS A 72 -11.93 -6.43 -2.90
C CYS A 72 -12.68 -7.63 -2.33
N ASN A 73 -12.21 -8.84 -2.64
CA ASN A 73 -12.74 -10.08 -2.07
C ASN A 73 -12.07 -10.39 -0.72
N ILE A 74 -11.98 -9.41 0.18
CA ILE A 74 -11.33 -9.55 1.49
C ILE A 74 -12.37 -9.74 2.59
N ASN A 75 -12.33 -10.88 3.29
CA ASN A 75 -13.25 -11.19 4.37
C ASN A 75 -12.65 -10.79 5.74
N GLY A 76 -13.51 -10.40 6.70
CA GLY A 76 -13.12 -10.04 8.08
C GLY A 76 -12.83 -8.54 8.33
N ASP A 77 -12.92 -8.11 9.60
CA ASP A 77 -12.84 -6.70 10.01
C ASP A 77 -11.46 -6.27 10.53
N SER A 78 -10.64 -7.21 10.99
CA SER A 78 -9.26 -6.99 11.44
C SER A 78 -8.42 -8.16 10.98
N ASN A 79 -7.30 -7.89 10.32
CA ASN A 79 -6.40 -8.92 9.85
C ASN A 79 -4.95 -8.46 9.89
N ASP A 80 -4.05 -9.43 9.93
CA ASP A 80 -2.64 -9.22 9.61
C ASP A 80 -2.47 -9.18 8.09
N GLY A 81 -1.52 -8.39 7.63
CA GLY A 81 -1.34 -8.19 6.20
C GLY A 81 -0.26 -7.19 5.88
N GLU A 82 -0.29 -6.69 4.65
CA GLU A 82 0.71 -5.79 4.12
C GLU A 82 0.11 -4.83 3.08
N LEU A 83 0.60 -3.59 3.12
CA LEU A 83 0.42 -2.63 2.04
C LEU A 83 1.63 -2.72 1.11
N ILE A 84 1.37 -2.83 -0.18
CA ILE A 84 2.42 -2.96 -1.20
C ILE A 84 2.29 -1.80 -2.18
N PHE A 85 3.30 -0.95 -2.23
CA PHE A 85 3.36 0.20 -3.13
C PHE A 85 4.29 -0.13 -4.29
N LYS A 86 3.78 -0.08 -5.52
CA LYS A 86 4.60 -0.21 -6.73
C LYS A 86 4.90 1.17 -7.29
N ILE A 87 6.18 1.50 -7.39
CA ILE A 87 6.68 2.81 -7.80
C ILE A 87 7.56 2.63 -9.06
N ASN A 88 7.59 3.64 -9.92
CA ASN A 88 8.40 3.67 -11.15
C ASN A 88 8.12 2.46 -12.07
N GLY A 89 6.85 2.14 -12.31
CA GLY A 89 6.46 1.00 -13.14
C GLY A 89 6.78 -0.36 -12.52
N GLY A 90 6.89 -0.42 -11.18
CA GLY A 90 7.19 -1.65 -10.43
C GLY A 90 8.67 -1.93 -10.21
N LYS A 91 9.57 -1.04 -10.66
CA LYS A 91 11.01 -1.15 -10.38
C LYS A 91 11.33 -1.00 -8.90
N ILE A 92 10.50 -0.25 -8.18
CA ILE A 92 10.59 -0.10 -6.73
C ILE A 92 9.29 -0.66 -6.14
N THR A 93 9.44 -1.54 -5.16
CA THR A 93 8.32 -2.08 -4.38
C THR A 93 8.56 -1.74 -2.91
N VAL A 94 7.60 -1.08 -2.26
CA VAL A 94 7.64 -0.85 -0.81
C VAL A 94 6.60 -1.75 -0.16
N ILE A 95 7.04 -2.60 0.77
CA ILE A 95 6.17 -3.52 1.52
C ILE A 95 6.08 -3.03 2.96
N VAL A 96 4.86 -2.78 3.42
CA VAL A 96 4.59 -2.26 4.75
C VAL A 96 3.68 -3.24 5.48
N PRO A 97 4.23 -4.17 6.28
CA PRO A 97 3.43 -5.09 7.05
C PRO A 97 2.67 -4.36 8.16
N PHE A 98 1.51 -4.88 8.50
CA PHE A 98 0.69 -4.43 9.63
C PHE A 98 0.12 -5.63 10.37
N LYS A 99 -0.23 -5.41 11.64
CA LYS A 99 -0.87 -6.41 12.51
C LYS A 99 -2.10 -5.84 13.16
N ASN A 100 -3.15 -6.66 13.31
CA ASN A 100 -4.40 -6.31 13.98
C ASN A 100 -4.98 -4.95 13.54
N ALA A 101 -5.01 -4.68 12.23
CA ALA A 101 -5.44 -3.39 11.70
C ALA A 101 -6.74 -3.52 10.89
N SER A 102 -7.67 -2.60 11.15
CA SER A 102 -8.95 -2.50 10.44
C SER A 102 -8.88 -1.43 9.36
N PHE A 103 -8.73 -1.86 8.11
CA PHE A 103 -8.60 -0.95 6.96
C PHE A 103 -9.94 -0.57 6.30
N PHE A 104 -11.02 -1.31 6.57
CA PHE A 104 -12.31 -1.12 5.92
C PHE A 104 -13.34 -0.54 6.88
N SER A 105 -13.76 0.71 6.63
CA SER A 105 -14.87 1.37 7.31
C SER A 105 -16.01 1.58 6.33
N ASN A 106 -17.25 1.22 6.69
CA ASN A 106 -18.40 1.27 5.78
C ASN A 106 -18.13 0.55 4.43
N ASN A 107 -17.46 -0.60 4.48
CA ASN A 107 -17.00 -1.39 3.34
C ASN A 107 -15.97 -0.68 2.43
N LYS A 108 -15.36 0.42 2.87
CA LYS A 108 -14.41 1.21 2.08
C LYS A 108 -13.05 1.29 2.75
N CYS A 109 -12.00 1.15 1.95
CA CYS A 109 -10.64 1.51 2.29
C CYS A 109 -10.20 2.58 1.30
N GLU A 110 -10.10 3.82 1.77
CA GLU A 110 -9.62 4.95 0.97
C GLU A 110 -8.21 5.30 1.46
N ILE A 111 -7.22 5.10 0.58
CA ILE A 111 -5.84 5.46 0.88
C ILE A 111 -5.52 6.73 0.10
N GLU A 112 -5.34 7.83 0.82
CA GLU A 112 -4.88 9.10 0.27
C GLU A 112 -3.38 9.22 0.47
N ILE A 113 -2.65 9.48 -0.61
CA ILE A 113 -1.22 9.76 -0.51
C ILE A 113 -1.00 11.25 -0.27
N GLY A 114 -0.29 11.55 0.80
CA GLY A 114 0.15 12.91 1.15
C GLY A 114 1.60 13.14 0.74
N ASP A 115 2.26 14.01 1.48
CA ASP A 115 3.62 14.44 1.18
C ASP A 115 4.68 13.40 1.53
N TYR A 116 5.75 13.37 0.72
CA TYR A 116 6.97 12.61 0.99
C TYR A 116 8.12 13.55 1.35
N ASP A 117 8.69 13.38 2.53
CA ASP A 117 9.92 14.07 2.95
C ASP A 117 11.14 13.26 2.52
N VAL A 118 11.89 13.81 1.56
CA VAL A 118 13.11 13.20 1.01
C VAL A 118 14.26 13.13 2.01
N ASN A 119 14.28 14.00 3.02
CA ASN A 119 15.37 14.05 4.01
C ASN A 119 15.16 13.02 5.11
N THR A 120 13.91 12.82 5.53
CA THR A 120 13.56 11.88 6.60
C THR A 120 13.03 10.55 6.08
N HIS A 121 12.87 10.42 4.76
CA HIS A 121 12.27 9.26 4.08
C HIS A 121 10.91 8.86 4.66
N LYS A 122 10.10 9.86 5.01
CA LYS A 122 8.76 9.69 5.59
C LYS A 122 7.70 9.99 4.54
N LEU A 123 6.77 9.05 4.35
CA LEU A 123 5.59 9.25 3.51
C LEU A 123 4.37 9.42 4.41
N ASN A 124 3.73 10.58 4.36
CA ASN A 124 2.45 10.78 5.01
C ASN A 124 1.33 10.20 4.14
N ILE A 125 0.45 9.41 4.74
CA ILE A 125 -0.75 8.90 4.08
C ILE A 125 -1.96 9.11 4.99
N LYS A 126 -3.15 9.06 4.40
CA LYS A 126 -4.38 8.89 5.17
C LYS A 126 -5.08 7.62 4.76
N ILE A 127 -5.55 6.86 5.73
CA ILE A 127 -6.38 5.67 5.50
C ILE A 127 -7.73 5.96 6.13
N ASN A 128 -8.78 6.04 5.31
CA ASN A 128 -10.11 6.49 5.70
C ASN A 128 -10.01 7.78 6.55
N GLY A 129 -9.25 8.76 6.04
CA GLY A 129 -9.00 10.08 6.62
C GLY A 129 -8.21 10.14 7.94
N ALA A 130 -7.92 9.03 8.59
CA ALA A 130 -6.96 8.97 9.70
C ALA A 130 -5.53 9.10 9.19
N ASN A 131 -4.68 9.87 9.87
CA ASN A 131 -3.32 10.18 9.41
C ASN A 131 -2.30 9.14 9.89
N PHE A 132 -1.46 8.70 8.95
CA PHE A 132 -0.38 7.77 9.20
C PHE A 132 0.91 8.25 8.53
N VAL A 133 2.02 7.77 9.04
CA VAL A 133 3.33 7.91 8.40
C VAL A 133 3.87 6.52 8.09
N ILE A 134 4.37 6.36 6.87
CA ILE A 134 5.18 5.22 6.46
C ILE A 134 6.64 5.65 6.50
N THR A 135 7.44 4.92 7.26
CA THR A 135 8.90 5.11 7.33
C THR A 135 9.59 3.90 6.72
N GLN A 136 10.70 4.12 6.02
CA GLN A 136 11.52 3.03 5.53
C GLN A 136 12.24 2.34 6.71
N ASN A 137 12.21 1.01 6.75
CA ASN A 137 13.08 0.23 7.64
C ASN A 137 14.49 0.21 7.07
N SER A 138 15.49 -0.04 7.92
CA SER A 138 16.89 -0.14 7.50
C SER A 138 17.19 -1.31 6.55
N VAL A 139 16.25 -2.24 6.40
CA VAL A 139 16.39 -3.43 5.54
C VAL A 139 15.93 -3.09 4.12
N THR A 140 16.88 -3.11 3.19
CA THR A 140 16.63 -3.02 1.74
C THR A 140 17.11 -4.30 1.07
N GLU A 141 16.25 -4.91 0.26
CA GLU A 141 16.61 -6.09 -0.52
C GLU A 141 16.56 -5.75 -2.01
N THR A 142 17.61 -6.09 -2.75
CA THR A 142 17.58 -6.02 -4.21
C THR A 142 17.25 -7.41 -4.74
N ILE A 143 16.12 -7.53 -5.43
CA ILE A 143 15.67 -8.78 -6.03
C ILE A 143 15.67 -8.66 -7.55
N ALA A 144 16.05 -9.72 -8.25
CA ALA A 144 15.91 -9.72 -9.71
C ALA A 144 14.43 -9.56 -10.07
N CYS A 145 14.10 -8.63 -10.97
CA CYS A 145 12.74 -8.50 -11.47
C CYS A 145 12.35 -9.82 -12.16
N LYS A 146 11.44 -10.60 -11.56
CA LYS A 146 10.77 -11.66 -12.33
C LYS A 146 9.84 -10.96 -13.31
N ARG A 147 10.15 -11.04 -14.61
CA ARG A 147 9.13 -10.84 -15.65
C ARG A 147 8.01 -11.82 -15.34
N GLY A 148 6.84 -11.30 -14.96
CA GLY A 148 5.65 -12.14 -14.82
C GLY A 148 5.43 -12.89 -16.15
N ASN A 149 5.18 -14.19 -16.04
CA ASN A 149 4.66 -15.00 -17.14
C ASN A 149 3.37 -14.39 -17.69
#